data_AF-A0A8J2F8B6-F1
#
_entry.id   AF-A0A8J2F8B6-F1
#
_cell.length_a   1.000
_cell.length_b   1.000
_cell.length_c   1.000
_cell.angle_alpha   90.00
_cell.angle_beta   90.00
_cell.angle_gamma   90.00
#
_symmetry.space_group_name_H-M   'P 1'
#
loop_
_entity.id
_entity.type
_entity.pdbx_description
1 polymer ?
#
loop_
_entity_poly.entity_id
_entity_poly.type
_entity_poly.pdbx_seq_one_letter_code
_entity_poly.pdbx_strand_id
1 'polypeptide(L)'
;MINFASFRSSYDSTMEALKFSSRLKTIAVIAEGMPERQTRELICLAEAKGVSIIGPATVGGIKPGAFRIGNTGGAIENIIMSKLYRPGSVAYVSRSGGMSNELNNIICRNTNGVAEGVAVGGDRYPGTRFLDHILRYQRNPSVKMIVLLGEVGGLDEYEVLDAVKDKRITKPLVAWCVGTCAAAFSDEMQFGHAGAQSRSDRETAKAKNLALSLQNGITVPRSFDSLGTEINKIYKQLLEKKEIPLFQEPEVPQVPKDFKTLQKLGVVRPNPANMVCSISDDRGDEVTYGGMKLSNIMQMSRGVGSVISLLWFKRNLPLECCQFMEMILMVCADHGPAVSGAHNAIVCARAGKDVVDSLCSGLLTIGPRFGGALDAAAKSFTKAFDKAIDARDYVNEMKKKNELIMGIGHRIKSKHNPDKRVEILKKFALDNWSSEDPQESVLGFALKVEEVTITKKANLILNVDGCIAAAFVDMLRKCGAFTVEECDQFVDSGCLNGLFVLARSIGLIGHVLDQKRLNQPLYRHPFTDIAYIEDRPPTRVSGAATPNLA
;
A
#
# COMPACT_ATOMS: atom_id res chain seq x y z
N MET A 1 -13.54 -16.56 -22.49
CA MET A 1 -12.54 -16.15 -21.48
C MET A 1 -11.83 -14.90 -21.97
N ILE A 2 -11.54 -13.95 -21.09
CA ILE A 2 -10.68 -12.79 -21.39
C ILE A 2 -9.41 -12.99 -20.57
N ASN A 3 -8.27 -13.18 -21.23
CA ASN A 3 -7.00 -13.52 -20.61
C ASN A 3 -6.11 -12.29 -20.45
N PHE A 4 -6.00 -11.79 -19.22
CA PHE A 4 -5.10 -10.70 -18.83
C PHE A 4 -3.77 -11.19 -18.23
N ALA A 5 -3.48 -12.49 -18.30
CA ALA A 5 -2.20 -13.03 -17.85
C ALA A 5 -1.04 -12.33 -18.56
N SER A 6 0.10 -12.13 -17.90
CA SER A 6 1.29 -11.57 -18.55
C SER A 6 1.74 -12.46 -19.72
N PHE A 7 2.54 -11.94 -20.65
CA PHE A 7 3.08 -12.73 -21.78
C PHE A 7 3.82 -14.00 -21.33
N ARG A 8 4.42 -13.99 -20.12
CA ARG A 8 5.12 -15.14 -19.53
C ARG A 8 4.19 -16.28 -19.11
N SER A 9 2.91 -15.98 -18.90
CA SER A 9 1.90 -16.88 -18.31
C SER A 9 0.67 -17.07 -19.20
N SER A 10 0.57 -16.28 -20.27
CA SER A 10 -0.55 -16.31 -21.22
C SER A 10 -0.60 -17.63 -21.99
N TYR A 11 0.54 -18.27 -22.26
CA TYR A 11 0.58 -19.61 -22.85
C TYR A 11 -0.11 -20.64 -21.96
N ASP A 12 0.40 -20.85 -20.74
CA ASP A 12 -0.09 -21.90 -19.84
C ASP A 12 -1.56 -21.70 -19.46
N SER A 13 -1.97 -20.46 -19.17
CA SER A 13 -3.36 -20.12 -18.87
C SER A 13 -4.30 -20.34 -20.06
N THR A 14 -3.84 -20.07 -21.29
CA THR A 14 -4.64 -20.35 -22.49
C THR A 14 -4.71 -21.86 -22.77
N MET A 15 -3.61 -22.59 -22.60
CA MET A 15 -3.57 -24.05 -22.70
C MET A 15 -4.53 -24.72 -21.72
N GLU A 16 -4.58 -24.23 -20.48
CA GLU A 16 -5.54 -24.69 -19.48
C GLU A 16 -6.98 -24.39 -19.89
N ALA A 17 -7.26 -23.17 -20.34
CA ALA A 17 -8.60 -22.79 -20.80
C ALA A 17 -9.09 -23.63 -21.99
N LEU A 18 -8.20 -24.03 -22.89
CA LEU A 18 -8.50 -24.94 -23.99
C LEU A 18 -8.90 -26.34 -23.52
N LYS A 19 -8.56 -26.76 -22.28
CA LYS A 19 -9.10 -28.01 -21.70
C LYS A 19 -10.61 -27.94 -21.48
N PHE A 20 -11.17 -26.73 -21.32
CA PHE A 20 -12.60 -26.48 -21.12
C PHE A 20 -13.33 -26.08 -22.41
N SER A 21 -12.83 -26.52 -23.59
CA SER A 21 -13.39 -26.16 -24.91
C SER A 21 -14.85 -26.60 -25.14
N SER A 22 -15.40 -27.48 -24.30
CA SER A 22 -16.84 -27.81 -24.30
C SER A 22 -17.72 -26.64 -23.86
N ARG A 23 -17.21 -25.73 -23.03
CA ARG A 23 -17.92 -24.55 -22.49
C ARG A 23 -17.33 -23.22 -22.96
N LEU A 24 -16.02 -23.18 -23.24
CA LEU A 24 -15.33 -21.98 -23.71
C LEU A 24 -15.13 -22.02 -25.23
N LYS A 25 -15.82 -21.13 -25.95
CA LYS A 25 -15.75 -21.04 -27.42
C LYS A 25 -14.96 -19.85 -27.95
N THR A 26 -14.68 -18.88 -27.10
CA THR A 26 -13.85 -17.72 -27.45
C THR A 26 -12.90 -17.39 -26.30
N ILE A 27 -11.63 -17.20 -26.63
CA ILE A 27 -10.59 -16.74 -25.72
C ILE A 27 -9.98 -15.46 -26.31
N ALA A 28 -10.03 -14.35 -25.58
CA ALA A 28 -9.29 -13.15 -25.95
C ALA A 28 -7.97 -13.11 -25.20
N VAL A 29 -6.83 -13.08 -25.89
CA VAL A 29 -5.50 -13.02 -25.27
C VAL A 29 -4.98 -11.59 -25.37
N ILE A 30 -4.92 -10.90 -24.24
CA ILE A 30 -4.61 -9.46 -24.22
C ILE A 30 -3.10 -9.21 -24.26
N ALA A 31 -2.31 -10.15 -23.73
CA ALA A 31 -0.86 -10.00 -23.60
C ALA A 31 -0.17 -9.75 -24.96
N GLU A 32 0.72 -8.77 -24.96
CA GLU A 32 1.65 -8.48 -26.04
C GLU A 32 3.03 -9.07 -25.74
N GLY A 33 3.77 -9.49 -26.77
CA GLY A 33 5.10 -10.09 -26.61
C GLY A 33 5.10 -11.60 -26.35
N MET A 34 4.03 -12.29 -26.73
CA MET A 34 3.97 -13.75 -26.72
C MET A 34 4.94 -14.33 -27.78
N PRO A 35 5.80 -15.32 -27.44
CA PRO A 35 6.65 -15.98 -28.42
C PRO A 35 5.85 -16.60 -29.57
N GLU A 36 6.26 -16.31 -30.82
CA GLU A 36 5.54 -16.77 -32.03
C GLU A 36 5.29 -18.28 -32.06
N ARG A 37 6.21 -19.09 -31.54
CA ARG A 37 6.05 -20.55 -31.44
C ARG A 37 4.88 -20.92 -30.52
N GLN A 38 4.80 -20.31 -29.34
CA GLN A 38 3.73 -20.58 -28.38
C GLN A 38 2.37 -20.17 -28.96
N THR A 39 2.31 -19.01 -29.62
CA THR A 39 1.10 -18.56 -30.30
C THR A 39 0.65 -19.54 -31.40
N ARG A 40 1.58 -20.05 -32.22
CA ARG A 40 1.25 -21.07 -33.24
C ARG A 40 0.75 -22.39 -32.65
N GLU A 41 1.34 -22.84 -31.54
CA GLU A 41 0.86 -24.03 -30.82
C GLU A 41 -0.57 -23.82 -30.29
N LEU A 42 -0.85 -22.65 -29.71
CA LEU A 42 -2.20 -22.28 -29.26
C LEU A 42 -3.20 -22.23 -30.41
N ILE A 43 -2.82 -21.67 -31.57
CA ILE A 43 -3.66 -21.61 -32.77
C ILE A 43 -4.07 -23.03 -33.20
N CYS A 44 -3.08 -23.91 -33.39
CA CYS A 44 -3.32 -25.28 -33.84
C CYS A 44 -4.26 -26.03 -32.88
N LEU A 45 -4.04 -25.91 -31.57
CA LEU A 45 -4.88 -26.56 -30.57
C LEU A 45 -6.29 -25.97 -30.51
N ALA A 46 -6.42 -24.65 -30.68
CA ALA A 46 -7.71 -23.96 -30.67
C ALA A 46 -8.56 -24.34 -31.90
N GLU A 47 -7.95 -24.41 -33.09
CA GLU A 47 -8.59 -24.90 -34.31
C GLU A 47 -9.09 -26.34 -34.13
N ALA A 48 -8.23 -27.24 -33.64
CA ALA A 48 -8.60 -28.63 -33.38
C ALA A 48 -9.76 -28.79 -32.38
N LYS A 49 -9.94 -27.81 -31.48
CA LYS A 49 -10.99 -27.80 -30.46
C LYS A 49 -12.21 -26.94 -30.82
N GLY A 50 -12.20 -26.28 -31.98
CA GLY A 50 -13.25 -25.35 -32.39
C GLY A 50 -13.41 -24.16 -31.44
N VAL A 51 -12.30 -23.60 -30.96
CA VAL A 51 -12.25 -22.41 -30.10
C VAL A 51 -11.63 -21.26 -30.87
N SER A 52 -12.27 -20.08 -30.83
CA SER A 52 -11.74 -18.86 -31.45
C SER A 52 -10.80 -18.13 -30.50
N ILE A 53 -9.60 -17.76 -30.97
CA ILE A 53 -8.66 -16.92 -30.21
C ILE A 53 -8.60 -15.52 -30.83
N ILE A 54 -9.04 -14.50 -30.10
CA ILE A 54 -8.87 -13.09 -30.50
C ILE A 54 -7.59 -12.57 -29.82
N GLY A 55 -6.60 -12.11 -30.60
CA GLY A 55 -5.25 -11.82 -30.11
C GLY A 55 -4.25 -12.94 -30.46
N PRO A 56 -3.04 -12.98 -29.88
CA PRO A 56 -2.52 -12.12 -28.80
C PRO A 56 -2.28 -10.66 -29.22
N ALA A 57 -1.78 -9.84 -28.31
CA ALA A 57 -1.49 -8.42 -28.53
C ALA A 57 -2.71 -7.62 -29.03
N THR A 58 -3.86 -7.79 -28.36
CA THR A 58 -5.11 -7.13 -28.72
C THR A 58 -5.79 -6.48 -27.51
N VAL A 59 -6.54 -5.41 -27.75
CA VAL A 59 -7.52 -4.89 -26.78
C VAL A 59 -8.80 -5.75 -26.75
N GLY A 60 -9.01 -6.57 -27.78
CA GLY A 60 -10.16 -7.45 -27.97
C GLY A 60 -11.09 -6.99 -29.09
N GLY A 61 -12.32 -6.65 -28.71
CA GLY A 61 -13.40 -6.32 -29.63
C GLY A 61 -14.66 -5.89 -28.89
N ILE A 62 -15.57 -5.25 -29.62
CA ILE A 62 -16.83 -4.75 -29.10
C ILE A 62 -17.97 -5.06 -30.06
N LYS A 63 -19.06 -5.57 -29.50
CA LYS A 63 -20.35 -5.71 -30.15
C LYS A 63 -21.32 -4.77 -29.41
N PRO A 64 -21.54 -3.55 -29.93
CA PRO A 64 -22.34 -2.53 -29.26
C PRO A 64 -23.72 -3.01 -28.85
N GLY A 65 -24.13 -2.67 -27.62
CA GLY A 65 -25.38 -3.14 -27.01
C GLY A 65 -25.40 -4.62 -26.58
N ALA A 66 -24.31 -5.37 -26.76
CA ALA A 66 -24.22 -6.78 -26.40
C ALA A 66 -23.04 -7.11 -25.50
N PHE A 67 -21.81 -6.99 -25.99
CA PHE A 67 -20.62 -7.41 -25.25
C PHE A 67 -19.38 -6.62 -25.64
N ARG A 68 -18.51 -6.37 -24.65
CA ARG A 68 -17.22 -5.70 -24.81
C ARG A 68 -16.14 -6.56 -24.17
N ILE A 69 -15.08 -6.84 -24.92
CA ILE A 69 -13.91 -7.54 -24.40
C ILE A 69 -13.01 -6.53 -23.68
N GLY A 70 -12.89 -6.68 -22.36
CA GLY A 70 -11.91 -5.98 -21.54
C GLY A 70 -11.98 -4.46 -21.68
N ASN A 71 -10.88 -3.87 -22.15
CA ASN A 71 -10.69 -2.42 -22.24
C ASN A 71 -11.11 -1.82 -23.60
N THR A 72 -11.67 -2.62 -24.51
CA THR A 72 -12.10 -2.14 -25.84
C THR A 72 -13.08 -0.99 -25.70
N GLY A 73 -12.86 0.12 -26.39
CA GLY A 73 -13.73 1.31 -26.31
C GLY A 73 -13.44 2.24 -25.12
N GLY A 74 -12.49 1.90 -24.24
CA GLY A 74 -11.99 2.81 -23.21
C GLY A 74 -12.99 3.13 -22.09
N ALA A 75 -12.94 4.38 -21.61
CA ALA A 75 -13.83 4.87 -20.56
C ALA A 75 -15.29 4.98 -21.04
N ILE A 76 -16.24 5.03 -20.10
CA ILE A 76 -17.68 5.10 -20.41
C ILE A 76 -18.02 6.35 -21.24
N GLU A 77 -17.31 7.45 -21.03
CA GLU A 77 -17.45 8.68 -21.82
C GLU A 77 -17.22 8.40 -23.31
N ASN A 78 -16.20 7.62 -23.66
CA ASN A 78 -15.92 7.28 -25.04
C ASN A 78 -16.95 6.29 -25.62
N ILE A 79 -17.46 5.36 -24.80
CA ILE A 79 -18.58 4.47 -25.18
C ILE A 79 -19.81 5.29 -25.57
N ILE A 80 -20.12 6.35 -24.80
CA ILE A 80 -21.24 7.26 -25.06
C ILE A 80 -20.97 8.11 -26.31
N MET A 81 -19.82 8.79 -26.38
CA MET A 81 -19.46 9.67 -27.51
C MET A 81 -19.41 8.91 -28.84
N SER A 82 -18.92 7.67 -28.84
CA SER A 82 -18.86 6.81 -30.01
C SER A 82 -20.16 6.03 -30.26
N LYS A 83 -21.21 6.27 -29.48
CA LYS A 83 -22.53 5.60 -29.57
C LYS A 83 -22.46 4.07 -29.50
N LEU A 84 -21.50 3.52 -28.75
CA LEU A 84 -21.21 2.08 -28.65
C LEU A 84 -22.15 1.35 -27.67
N TYR A 85 -23.12 2.04 -27.07
CA TYR A 85 -24.16 1.43 -26.24
C TYR A 85 -25.29 0.80 -27.08
N ARG A 86 -25.31 1.00 -28.41
CA ARG A 86 -26.32 0.44 -29.33
C ARG A 86 -25.68 -0.04 -30.64
N PRO A 87 -26.25 -1.05 -31.32
CA PRO A 87 -25.72 -1.56 -32.59
C PRO A 87 -26.03 -0.65 -33.79
N GLY A 88 -25.06 -0.48 -34.68
CA GLY A 88 -25.26 0.07 -36.03
C GLY A 88 -25.20 -1.01 -37.12
N SER A 89 -24.83 -0.62 -38.35
CA SER A 89 -24.79 -1.51 -39.53
C SER A 89 -23.39 -1.79 -40.06
N VAL A 90 -22.34 -1.17 -39.49
CA VAL A 90 -20.96 -1.26 -39.99
C VAL A 90 -20.16 -2.22 -39.12
N ALA A 91 -19.62 -3.29 -39.70
CA ALA A 91 -18.64 -4.12 -39.00
C ALA A 91 -17.22 -3.73 -39.37
N TYR A 92 -16.27 -3.80 -38.45
CA TYR A 92 -14.87 -3.60 -38.78
C TYR A 92 -13.96 -4.69 -38.22
N VAL A 93 -12.82 -4.85 -38.88
CA VAL A 93 -11.70 -5.62 -38.36
C VAL A 93 -10.39 -4.85 -38.54
N SER A 94 -9.55 -4.84 -37.51
CA SER A 94 -8.29 -4.08 -37.46
C SER A 94 -7.17 -4.92 -36.87
N ARG A 95 -5.91 -4.61 -37.19
CA ARG A 95 -4.74 -5.12 -36.45
C ARG A 95 -4.56 -4.39 -35.12
N SER A 96 -4.47 -3.06 -35.17
CA SER A 96 -4.23 -2.19 -34.02
C SER A 96 -5.46 -2.07 -33.12
N GLY A 97 -5.26 -2.28 -31.81
CA GLY A 97 -6.26 -1.98 -30.79
C GLY A 97 -6.52 -0.48 -30.62
N GLY A 98 -5.48 0.37 -30.71
CA GLY A 98 -5.64 1.83 -30.67
C GLY A 98 -6.48 2.33 -31.85
N MET A 99 -6.16 1.90 -33.06
CA MET A 99 -6.93 2.28 -34.25
C MET A 99 -8.33 1.70 -34.27
N SER A 100 -8.59 0.58 -33.59
CA SER A 100 -9.97 0.08 -33.42
C SER A 100 -10.85 1.10 -32.69
N ASN A 101 -10.27 1.83 -31.72
CA ASN A 101 -11.00 2.87 -31.02
C ASN A 101 -11.21 4.12 -31.89
N GLU A 102 -10.23 4.45 -32.73
CA GLU A 102 -10.40 5.54 -33.72
C GLU A 102 -11.43 5.16 -34.79
N LEU A 103 -11.49 3.90 -35.22
CA LEU A 103 -12.54 3.41 -36.12
C LEU A 103 -13.92 3.54 -35.49
N ASN A 104 -14.07 3.29 -34.17
CA ASN A 104 -15.35 3.54 -33.49
C ASN A 104 -15.78 5.01 -33.67
N ASN A 105 -14.86 5.96 -33.48
CA ASN A 105 -15.10 7.40 -33.63
C ASN A 105 -15.37 7.81 -35.10
N ILE A 106 -14.58 7.31 -36.06
CA ILE A 106 -14.78 7.60 -37.49
C ILE A 106 -16.13 7.05 -37.95
N ILE A 107 -16.45 5.80 -37.61
CA ILE A 107 -17.69 5.14 -38.05
C ILE A 107 -18.91 5.81 -37.42
N CYS A 108 -18.89 6.17 -36.14
CA CYS A 108 -20.04 6.80 -35.49
C CYS A 108 -20.39 8.18 -36.08
N ARG A 109 -19.39 8.92 -36.58
CA ARG A 109 -19.57 10.25 -37.20
C ARG A 109 -20.05 10.16 -38.64
N ASN A 110 -19.74 9.07 -39.34
CA ASN A 110 -19.97 8.92 -40.78
C ASN A 110 -21.13 7.97 -41.13
N THR A 111 -21.67 7.22 -40.17
CA THR A 111 -22.69 6.17 -40.38
C THR A 111 -23.66 6.09 -39.19
N ASN A 112 -24.55 5.07 -39.14
CA ASN A 112 -25.38 4.79 -37.96
C ASN A 112 -24.62 4.13 -36.78
N GLY A 113 -23.35 3.77 -36.96
CA GLY A 113 -22.50 3.21 -35.91
C GLY A 113 -22.02 1.78 -36.19
N VAL A 114 -21.28 1.24 -35.22
CA VAL A 114 -20.64 -0.08 -35.30
C VAL A 114 -21.64 -1.18 -34.97
N ALA A 115 -21.70 -2.22 -35.81
CA ALA A 115 -22.43 -3.46 -35.57
C ALA A 115 -21.59 -4.44 -34.73
N GLU A 116 -20.32 -4.62 -35.12
CA GLU A 116 -19.32 -5.43 -34.42
C GLU A 116 -17.92 -4.99 -34.86
N GLY A 117 -17.00 -4.82 -33.91
CA GLY A 117 -15.63 -4.41 -34.16
C GLY A 117 -14.66 -5.35 -33.47
N VAL A 118 -13.64 -5.82 -34.20
CA VAL A 118 -12.60 -6.71 -33.62
C VAL A 118 -11.22 -6.23 -34.00
N ALA A 119 -10.32 -6.17 -33.02
CA ALA A 119 -8.89 -6.07 -33.25
C ALA A 119 -8.27 -7.48 -33.18
N VAL A 120 -7.71 -7.99 -34.28
CA VAL A 120 -7.12 -9.35 -34.32
C VAL A 120 -5.81 -9.44 -33.54
N GLY A 121 -5.13 -8.30 -33.35
CA GLY A 121 -3.88 -8.16 -32.62
C GLY A 121 -2.66 -7.96 -33.54
N GLY A 122 -1.63 -7.32 -32.99
CA GLY A 122 -0.42 -6.93 -33.74
C GLY A 122 0.61 -8.04 -33.95
N ASP A 123 0.43 -9.21 -33.33
CA ASP A 123 1.36 -10.32 -33.45
C ASP A 123 1.35 -10.92 -34.87
N ARG A 124 2.51 -11.42 -35.31
CA ARG A 124 2.67 -12.00 -36.66
C ARG A 124 1.65 -13.11 -36.97
N TYR A 125 1.37 -13.96 -35.99
CA TYR A 125 0.40 -15.05 -36.09
C TYR A 125 -0.77 -14.77 -35.15
N PRO A 126 -1.79 -14.01 -35.58
CA PRO A 126 -2.97 -13.80 -34.75
C PRO A 126 -3.78 -15.11 -34.66
N GLY A 127 -4.44 -15.30 -33.52
CA GLY A 127 -5.31 -16.43 -33.21
C GLY A 127 -6.47 -16.61 -34.19
N THR A 128 -6.99 -15.49 -34.69
CA THR A 128 -7.96 -15.40 -35.78
C THR A 128 -7.54 -14.28 -36.72
N ARG A 129 -7.69 -14.50 -38.02
CA ARG A 129 -7.26 -13.57 -39.08
C ARG A 129 -8.39 -12.63 -39.50
N PHE A 130 -8.05 -11.69 -40.38
CA PHE A 130 -9.03 -10.80 -40.99
C PHE A 130 -10.19 -11.54 -41.66
N LEU A 131 -9.86 -12.55 -42.49
CA LEU A 131 -10.84 -13.30 -43.25
C LEU A 131 -11.85 -14.02 -42.34
N ASP A 132 -11.40 -14.57 -41.21
CA ASP A 132 -12.28 -15.27 -40.25
C ASP A 132 -13.41 -14.38 -39.76
N HIS A 133 -13.10 -13.13 -39.43
CA HIS A 133 -14.08 -12.16 -38.97
C HIS A 133 -14.93 -11.60 -40.11
N ILE A 134 -14.34 -11.30 -41.27
CA ILE A 134 -15.06 -10.80 -42.44
C ILE A 134 -16.09 -11.83 -42.93
N LEU A 135 -15.79 -13.13 -42.90
CA LEU A 135 -16.76 -14.18 -43.22
C LEU A 135 -17.88 -14.32 -42.17
N ARG A 136 -17.63 -14.00 -40.90
CA ARG A 136 -18.71 -13.87 -39.89
C ARG A 136 -19.59 -12.66 -40.20
N TYR A 137 -18.98 -11.53 -40.54
CA TYR A 137 -19.70 -10.30 -40.89
C TYR A 137 -20.53 -10.45 -42.17
N GLN A 138 -20.00 -11.15 -43.18
CA GLN A 138 -20.73 -11.51 -44.39
C GLN A 138 -22.00 -12.31 -44.07
N ARG A 139 -21.91 -13.28 -43.16
CA ARG A 139 -23.07 -14.11 -42.74
C ARG A 139 -24.07 -13.38 -41.85
N ASN A 140 -23.63 -12.36 -41.10
CA ASN A 140 -24.50 -11.65 -40.18
C ASN A 140 -25.45 -10.68 -40.93
N PRO A 141 -26.77 -10.88 -40.93
CA PRO A 141 -27.71 -10.03 -41.67
C PRO A 141 -27.77 -8.58 -41.16
N SER A 142 -27.37 -8.30 -39.91
CA SER A 142 -27.34 -6.94 -39.36
C SER A 142 -26.20 -6.09 -39.94
N VAL A 143 -25.15 -6.72 -40.45
CA VAL A 143 -24.01 -6.03 -41.05
C VAL A 143 -24.33 -5.73 -42.51
N LYS A 144 -24.23 -4.46 -42.92
CA LYS A 144 -24.51 -4.00 -44.29
C LYS A 144 -23.26 -3.54 -45.03
N MET A 145 -22.22 -3.13 -44.31
CA MET A 145 -20.90 -2.82 -44.88
C MET A 145 -19.80 -3.24 -43.92
N ILE A 146 -18.61 -3.50 -44.48
CA ILE A 146 -17.45 -3.99 -43.76
C ILE A 146 -16.29 -3.00 -43.94
N VAL A 147 -15.54 -2.74 -42.87
CA VAL A 147 -14.32 -1.93 -42.89
C VAL A 147 -13.13 -2.79 -42.47
N LEU A 148 -12.11 -2.85 -43.32
CA LEU A 148 -10.84 -3.55 -43.05
C LEU A 148 -9.72 -2.51 -42.88
N LEU A 149 -9.09 -2.50 -41.70
CA LEU A 149 -7.88 -1.73 -41.47
C LEU A 149 -6.69 -2.68 -41.35
N GLY A 150 -6.02 -2.87 -42.48
CA GLY A 150 -4.81 -3.68 -42.64
C GLY A 150 -3.54 -2.95 -42.22
N GLU A 151 -2.40 -3.62 -42.32
CA GLU A 151 -1.08 -3.08 -41.95
C GLU A 151 0.01 -3.57 -42.92
N VAL A 152 1.18 -2.94 -42.89
CA VAL A 152 2.40 -3.46 -43.53
C VAL A 152 2.82 -4.79 -42.90
N GLY A 153 3.39 -5.71 -43.69
CA GLY A 153 3.85 -7.01 -43.23
C GLY A 153 2.81 -8.12 -43.35
N GLY A 154 3.23 -9.33 -43.72
CA GLY A 154 2.32 -10.47 -43.92
C GLY A 154 1.41 -10.32 -45.14
N LEU A 155 0.55 -11.33 -45.36
CA LEU A 155 -0.27 -11.46 -46.57
C LEU A 155 -1.77 -11.66 -46.30
N ASP A 156 -2.23 -11.47 -45.05
CA ASP A 156 -3.62 -11.77 -44.66
C ASP A 156 -4.67 -10.99 -45.46
N GLU A 157 -4.36 -9.76 -45.88
CA GLU A 157 -5.27 -8.94 -46.70
C GLU A 157 -5.49 -9.53 -48.10
N TYR A 158 -4.52 -10.29 -48.64
CA TYR A 158 -4.70 -10.98 -49.92
C TYR A 158 -5.72 -12.12 -49.82
N GLU A 159 -5.83 -12.79 -48.66
CA GLU A 159 -6.88 -13.81 -48.46
C GLU A 159 -8.28 -13.20 -48.53
N VAL A 160 -8.42 -11.94 -48.07
CA VAL A 160 -9.67 -11.18 -48.20
C VAL A 160 -9.92 -10.80 -49.66
N LEU A 161 -8.89 -10.34 -50.37
CA LEU A 161 -8.97 -10.04 -51.81
C LEU A 161 -9.45 -11.27 -52.61
N ASP A 162 -8.87 -12.44 -52.36
CA ASP A 162 -9.23 -13.68 -53.04
C ASP A 162 -10.67 -14.10 -52.67
N ALA A 163 -11.10 -13.92 -51.43
CA ALA A 163 -12.48 -14.17 -51.03
C ALA A 163 -13.50 -13.23 -51.70
N VAL A 164 -13.13 -12.00 -52.05
CA VAL A 164 -13.97 -11.10 -52.86
C VAL A 164 -14.02 -11.58 -54.31
N LYS A 165 -12.88 -12.00 -54.90
CA LYS A 165 -12.83 -12.55 -56.26
C LYS A 165 -13.71 -13.80 -56.40
N ASP A 166 -13.66 -14.69 -55.42
CA ASP A 166 -14.44 -15.91 -55.36
C ASP A 166 -15.93 -15.67 -55.03
N LYS A 167 -16.36 -14.41 -54.84
CA LYS A 167 -17.71 -14.02 -54.42
C LYS A 167 -18.15 -14.60 -53.07
N ARG A 168 -17.20 -15.05 -52.23
CA ARG A 168 -17.47 -15.42 -50.83
C ARG A 168 -17.81 -14.20 -49.98
N ILE A 169 -17.30 -13.03 -50.37
CA ILE A 169 -17.64 -11.72 -49.81
C ILE A 169 -18.38 -10.92 -50.87
N THR A 170 -19.61 -10.53 -50.58
CA THR A 170 -20.46 -9.76 -51.50
C THR A 170 -20.93 -8.43 -50.94
N LYS A 171 -20.81 -8.22 -49.62
CA LYS A 171 -21.10 -6.93 -49.00
C LYS A 171 -20.03 -5.89 -49.37
N PRO A 172 -20.38 -4.60 -49.47
CA PRO A 172 -19.41 -3.54 -49.70
C PRO A 172 -18.30 -3.55 -48.64
N LEU A 173 -17.05 -3.55 -49.10
CA LEU A 173 -15.86 -3.56 -48.27
C LEU A 173 -15.07 -2.26 -48.48
N VAL A 174 -14.84 -1.50 -47.41
CA VAL A 174 -13.88 -0.39 -47.42
C VAL A 174 -12.58 -0.87 -46.78
N ALA A 175 -11.46 -0.81 -47.48
CA ALA A 175 -10.20 -1.35 -47.00
C ALA A 175 -9.06 -0.34 -47.09
N TRP A 176 -8.23 -0.26 -46.05
CA TRP A 176 -7.00 0.54 -46.05
C TRP A 176 -5.91 -0.16 -45.26
N CYS A 177 -4.74 -0.33 -45.86
CA CYS A 177 -3.54 -0.84 -45.20
C CYS A 177 -2.64 0.32 -44.78
N VAL A 178 -2.36 0.45 -43.48
CA VAL A 178 -1.45 1.47 -42.94
C VAL A 178 0.01 1.06 -43.09
N GLY A 179 0.96 2.01 -42.96
CA GLY A 179 2.39 1.76 -43.15
C GLY A 179 2.92 2.09 -44.54
N THR A 180 2.24 2.97 -45.29
CA THR A 180 2.68 3.42 -46.63
C THR A 180 4.01 4.18 -46.60
N CYS A 181 4.36 4.78 -45.47
CA CYS A 181 5.65 5.44 -45.26
C CYS A 181 6.85 4.49 -45.30
N ALA A 182 6.66 3.18 -45.09
CA ALA A 182 7.73 2.18 -45.18
C ALA A 182 8.49 2.27 -46.52
N ALA A 183 7.78 2.60 -47.61
CA ALA A 183 8.37 2.75 -48.94
C ALA A 183 9.21 4.03 -49.12
N ALA A 184 9.17 4.98 -48.18
CA ALA A 184 9.96 6.21 -48.21
C ALA A 184 11.30 6.08 -47.46
N PHE A 185 11.49 4.99 -46.70
CA PHE A 185 12.72 4.70 -45.98
C PHE A 185 13.61 3.77 -46.81
N SER A 186 14.94 3.93 -46.67
CA SER A 186 15.93 3.10 -47.38
C SER A 186 16.17 1.76 -46.72
N ASP A 187 15.91 1.63 -45.42
CA ASP A 187 16.19 0.44 -44.61
C ASP A 187 14.91 -0.33 -44.26
N GLU A 188 15.04 -1.63 -44.03
CA GLU A 188 13.96 -2.48 -43.53
C GLU A 188 13.58 -2.07 -42.09
N MET A 189 12.50 -1.30 -41.95
CA MET A 189 11.98 -0.88 -40.64
C MET A 189 11.01 -1.91 -40.05
N GLN A 190 11.32 -2.36 -38.83
CA GLN A 190 10.35 -3.01 -37.95
C GLN A 190 9.52 -1.93 -37.25
N PHE A 191 8.20 -1.91 -37.47
CA PHE A 191 7.29 -1.04 -36.73
C PHE A 191 6.89 -1.67 -35.39
N GLY A 192 6.16 -0.91 -34.55
CA GLY A 192 5.88 -1.28 -33.16
C GLY A 192 5.21 -2.64 -32.96
N HIS A 193 4.24 -3.01 -33.80
CA HIS A 193 3.65 -4.34 -33.76
C HIS A 193 4.64 -5.40 -34.28
N ALA A 194 4.70 -6.56 -33.62
CA ALA A 194 5.62 -7.65 -34.00
C ALA A 194 5.44 -8.12 -35.46
N GLY A 195 4.22 -8.09 -36.00
CA GLY A 195 3.94 -8.45 -37.40
C GLY A 195 4.22 -7.35 -38.43
N ALA A 196 4.49 -6.11 -38.01
CA ALA A 196 4.58 -4.95 -38.88
C ALA A 196 5.98 -4.75 -39.48
N GLN A 197 6.40 -5.72 -40.29
CA GLN A 197 7.66 -5.68 -41.06
C GLN A 197 7.43 -6.32 -42.43
N SER A 198 7.75 -5.60 -43.51
CA SER A 198 7.70 -6.15 -44.87
C SER A 198 9.01 -6.85 -45.21
N ARG A 199 8.94 -8.15 -45.57
CA ARG A 199 10.09 -8.92 -46.07
C ARG A 199 10.11 -9.11 -47.58
N SER A 200 9.09 -8.59 -48.25
CA SER A 200 8.93 -8.66 -49.70
C SER A 200 8.06 -7.50 -50.18
N ASP A 201 8.15 -7.14 -51.46
CA ASP A 201 7.37 -6.05 -52.07
C ASP A 201 5.86 -6.26 -51.89
N ARG A 202 5.41 -7.51 -51.91
CA ARG A 202 4.00 -7.88 -51.71
C ARG A 202 3.50 -7.58 -50.30
N GLU A 203 4.38 -7.57 -49.30
CA GLU A 203 4.01 -7.28 -47.91
C GLU A 203 3.93 -5.77 -47.63
N THR A 204 4.32 -4.93 -48.58
CA THR A 204 4.22 -3.47 -48.42
C THR A 204 2.77 -3.01 -48.42
N ALA A 205 2.44 -2.06 -47.55
CA ALA A 205 1.09 -1.47 -47.50
C ALA A 205 0.65 -0.87 -48.84
N LYS A 206 1.60 -0.29 -49.60
CA LYS A 206 1.34 0.26 -50.93
C LYS A 206 0.93 -0.82 -51.93
N ALA A 207 1.62 -1.95 -51.97
CA ALA A 207 1.27 -3.07 -52.85
C ALA A 207 -0.09 -3.69 -52.48
N LYS A 208 -0.38 -3.83 -51.18
CA LYS A 208 -1.68 -4.31 -50.68
C LYS A 208 -2.82 -3.36 -51.08
N ASN A 209 -2.67 -2.06 -50.82
CA ASN A 209 -3.67 -1.05 -51.20
C ASN A 209 -3.93 -1.02 -52.71
N LEU A 210 -2.86 -1.10 -53.53
CA LEU A 210 -3.00 -1.17 -54.98
C LEU A 210 -3.78 -2.43 -55.40
N ALA A 211 -3.39 -3.60 -54.89
CA ALA A 211 -4.06 -4.86 -55.22
C ALA A 211 -5.54 -4.86 -54.82
N LEU A 212 -5.88 -4.30 -53.66
CA LEU A 212 -7.26 -4.15 -53.19
C LEU A 212 -8.05 -3.16 -54.06
N SER A 213 -7.43 -2.05 -54.48
CA SER A 213 -8.10 -1.00 -55.26
C SER A 213 -8.52 -1.44 -56.66
N LEU A 214 -7.84 -2.45 -57.24
CA LEU A 214 -8.15 -3.00 -58.56
C LEU A 214 -9.35 -3.95 -58.56
N GLN A 215 -9.87 -4.34 -57.38
CA GLN A 215 -10.95 -5.32 -57.26
C GLN A 215 -12.31 -4.66 -57.12
N ASN A 216 -13.25 -5.01 -58.00
CA ASN A 216 -14.64 -4.62 -57.87
C ASN A 216 -15.23 -5.12 -56.55
N GLY A 217 -15.91 -4.23 -55.82
CA GLY A 217 -16.50 -4.50 -54.51
C GLY A 217 -15.65 -4.06 -53.32
N ILE A 218 -14.40 -3.61 -53.56
CA ILE A 218 -13.54 -3.02 -52.54
C ILE A 218 -13.34 -1.54 -52.84
N THR A 219 -13.60 -0.68 -51.85
CA THR A 219 -13.28 0.75 -51.92
C THR A 219 -12.03 1.02 -51.09
N VAL A 220 -10.99 1.54 -51.72
CA VAL A 220 -9.73 1.91 -51.07
C VAL A 220 -9.59 3.44 -51.09
N PRO A 221 -9.52 4.11 -49.94
CA PRO A 221 -9.35 5.56 -49.89
C PRO A 221 -7.94 5.98 -50.36
N ARG A 222 -7.74 7.26 -50.67
CA ARG A 222 -6.43 7.80 -51.10
C ARG A 222 -5.40 7.79 -49.97
N SER A 223 -5.84 8.15 -48.77
CA SER A 223 -5.08 8.13 -47.53
C SER A 223 -6.01 7.76 -46.37
N PHE A 224 -5.43 7.51 -45.19
CA PHE A 224 -6.20 7.27 -43.97
C PHE A 224 -7.18 8.42 -43.67
N ASP A 225 -6.80 9.68 -43.93
CA ASP A 225 -7.67 10.85 -43.67
C ASP A 225 -8.97 10.81 -44.46
N SER A 226 -8.92 10.26 -45.68
CA SER A 226 -10.10 10.10 -46.55
C SER A 226 -10.95 8.88 -46.24
N LEU A 227 -10.56 8.03 -45.28
CA LEU A 227 -11.28 6.81 -44.91
C LEU A 227 -12.72 7.10 -44.46
N GLY A 228 -12.92 8.11 -43.61
CA GLY A 228 -14.25 8.51 -43.15
C GLY A 228 -15.17 8.95 -44.30
N THR A 229 -14.62 9.68 -45.27
CA THR A 229 -15.34 10.14 -46.46
C THR A 229 -15.83 8.98 -47.32
N GLU A 230 -14.96 8.01 -47.61
CA GLU A 230 -15.35 6.82 -48.40
C GLU A 230 -16.35 5.94 -47.65
N ILE A 231 -16.19 5.79 -46.32
CA ILE A 231 -17.18 5.12 -45.45
C ILE A 231 -18.55 5.80 -45.58
N ASN A 232 -18.61 7.13 -45.46
CA ASN A 232 -19.87 7.88 -45.55
C ASN A 232 -20.54 7.72 -46.92
N LYS A 233 -19.74 7.75 -48.00
CA LYS A 233 -20.22 7.61 -49.37
C LYS A 233 -20.90 6.25 -49.59
N ILE A 234 -20.24 5.15 -49.21
CA ILE A 234 -20.83 3.80 -49.32
C ILE A 234 -22.07 3.66 -48.44
N TYR A 235 -22.03 4.21 -47.22
CA TYR A 235 -23.17 4.19 -46.32
C TYR A 235 -24.40 4.91 -46.90
N LYS A 236 -24.23 6.08 -47.53
CA LYS A 236 -25.30 6.81 -48.22
C LYS A 236 -25.89 6.02 -49.40
N GLN A 237 -25.06 5.37 -50.20
CA GLN A 237 -25.54 4.52 -51.30
C GLN A 237 -26.41 3.36 -50.78
N LEU A 238 -26.05 2.78 -49.63
CA LEU A 238 -26.85 1.72 -49.00
C LEU A 238 -28.18 2.23 -48.42
N LEU A 239 -28.22 3.48 -47.94
CA LEU A 239 -29.47 4.14 -47.54
C LEU A 239 -30.38 4.40 -48.75
N GLU A 240 -29.84 4.91 -49.86
CA GLU A 240 -30.59 5.15 -51.09
C GLU A 240 -31.20 3.86 -51.65
N LYS A 241 -30.46 2.76 -51.56
CA LYS A 241 -30.93 1.40 -51.92
C LYS A 241 -31.89 0.77 -50.90
N LYS A 242 -32.15 1.44 -49.77
CA LYS A 242 -32.98 0.96 -48.65
C LYS A 242 -32.48 -0.36 -48.03
N GLU A 243 -31.18 -0.63 -48.13
CA GLU A 243 -30.55 -1.81 -47.52
C GLU A 243 -30.28 -1.61 -46.02
N ILE A 244 -30.22 -0.35 -45.57
CA ILE A 244 -30.10 0.06 -44.18
C ILE A 244 -31.43 0.68 -43.73
N PRO A 245 -32.08 0.16 -42.67
CA PRO A 245 -33.31 0.76 -42.16
C PRO A 245 -33.04 2.12 -41.50
N LEU A 246 -34.03 3.00 -41.56
CA LEU A 246 -34.03 4.23 -40.77
C LEU A 246 -34.01 3.88 -39.29
N PHE A 247 -33.14 4.54 -38.53
CA PHE A 247 -32.88 4.24 -37.14
C PHE A 247 -33.11 5.50 -36.29
N GLN A 248 -33.87 5.38 -35.20
CA GLN A 248 -34.07 6.46 -34.23
C GLN A 248 -33.10 6.28 -33.06
N GLU A 249 -32.36 7.34 -32.74
CA GLU A 249 -31.44 7.38 -31.59
C GLU A 249 -32.18 7.07 -30.28
N PRO A 250 -31.83 5.99 -29.55
CA PRO A 250 -32.39 5.71 -28.23
C PRO A 250 -31.79 6.66 -27.19
N GLU A 251 -32.45 6.76 -26.03
CA GLU A 251 -31.91 7.54 -24.92
C GLU A 251 -30.56 6.99 -24.44
N VAL A 252 -29.67 7.92 -24.09
CA VAL A 252 -28.34 7.58 -23.58
C VAL A 252 -28.48 7.13 -22.11
N PRO A 253 -28.01 5.91 -21.77
CA PRO A 253 -27.98 5.47 -20.38
C PRO A 253 -27.16 6.42 -19.50
N GLN A 254 -27.73 6.83 -18.37
CA GLN A 254 -27.03 7.67 -17.39
C GLN A 254 -26.22 6.79 -16.42
N VAL A 255 -24.93 7.07 -16.31
CA VAL A 255 -24.04 6.41 -15.35
C VAL A 255 -23.47 7.48 -14.41
N PRO A 256 -23.60 7.33 -13.08
CA PRO A 256 -22.97 8.24 -12.14
C PRO A 256 -21.45 8.27 -12.35
N LYS A 257 -20.85 9.45 -12.31
CA LYS A 257 -19.40 9.60 -12.38
C LYS A 257 -18.75 9.06 -11.09
N ASP A 258 -17.58 8.44 -11.23
CA ASP A 258 -16.81 7.97 -10.08
C ASP A 258 -16.48 9.12 -9.12
N PHE A 259 -16.62 8.86 -7.82
CA PHE A 259 -16.32 9.83 -6.76
C PHE A 259 -14.91 10.43 -6.89
N LYS A 260 -13.90 9.59 -7.17
CA LYS A 260 -12.51 10.03 -7.36
C LYS A 260 -12.35 10.98 -8.55
N THR A 261 -13.10 10.74 -9.63
CA THR A 261 -13.09 11.61 -10.81
C THR A 261 -13.74 12.95 -10.48
N LEU A 262 -14.89 12.93 -9.80
CA LEU A 262 -15.55 14.16 -9.34
C LEU A 262 -14.68 14.97 -8.37
N GLN A 263 -13.95 14.29 -7.48
CA GLN A 263 -13.03 14.90 -6.54
C GLN A 263 -11.84 15.56 -7.26
N LYS A 264 -11.24 14.87 -8.23
CA LYS A 264 -10.14 15.42 -9.06
C LYS A 264 -10.59 16.63 -9.89
N LEU A 265 -11.85 16.63 -10.34
CA LEU A 265 -12.45 17.75 -11.08
C LEU A 265 -12.90 18.90 -10.16
N GLY A 266 -12.78 18.77 -8.84
CA GLY A 266 -13.23 19.78 -7.89
C GLY A 266 -14.75 19.92 -7.77
N VAL A 267 -15.52 18.98 -8.34
CA VAL A 267 -16.99 18.98 -8.29
C VAL A 267 -17.51 18.59 -6.92
N VAL A 268 -16.78 17.71 -6.23
CA VAL A 268 -17.07 17.31 -4.84
C VAL A 268 -15.86 17.52 -3.97
N ARG A 269 -16.08 17.96 -2.73
CA ARG A 269 -15.02 18.04 -1.74
C ARG A 269 -14.53 16.63 -1.37
N PRO A 270 -13.24 16.46 -1.05
CA PRO A 270 -12.77 15.28 -0.33
C PRO A 270 -13.64 15.04 0.91
N ASN A 271 -13.85 13.77 1.28
CA ASN A 271 -14.44 13.47 2.58
C ASN A 271 -13.59 14.15 3.68
N PRO A 272 -14.22 14.74 4.71
CA PRO A 272 -13.48 15.32 5.82
C PRO A 272 -12.54 14.27 6.41
N ALA A 273 -11.32 14.67 6.75
CA ALA A 273 -10.36 13.76 7.36
C ALA A 273 -10.89 13.35 8.76
N ASN A 274 -11.09 12.05 8.96
CA ASN A 274 -11.57 11.52 10.24
C ASN A 274 -10.48 11.46 11.31
N MET A 275 -9.21 11.58 10.91
CA MET A 275 -8.04 11.50 11.77
C MET A 275 -7.01 12.53 11.35
N VAL A 276 -6.33 13.12 12.35
CA VAL A 276 -5.24 14.06 12.15
C VAL A 276 -3.97 13.42 12.68
N CYS A 277 -2.96 13.26 11.82
CA CYS A 277 -1.61 12.87 12.20
C CYS A 277 -0.67 14.06 11.99
N SER A 278 0.17 14.38 12.98
CA SER A 278 1.13 15.50 12.89
C SER A 278 2.58 15.08 13.16
N ILE A 279 2.84 13.79 13.36
CA ILE A 279 4.16 13.28 13.75
C ILE A 279 4.91 12.62 12.60
N SER A 280 4.21 12.09 11.59
CA SER A 280 4.81 11.44 10.43
C SER A 280 3.92 11.50 9.18
N ASP A 281 4.53 11.46 8.01
CA ASP A 281 3.84 11.34 6.72
C ASP A 281 4.60 10.38 5.79
N ASP A 282 3.91 9.36 5.29
CA ASP A 282 4.40 8.27 4.45
C ASP A 282 3.84 8.32 3.01
N ARG A 283 3.02 9.32 2.70
CA ARG A 283 2.33 9.42 1.39
C ARG A 283 3.20 10.00 0.28
N GLY A 284 4.27 10.71 0.65
CA GLY A 284 5.22 11.29 -0.29
C GLY A 284 6.23 10.27 -0.81
N ASP A 285 7.18 10.74 -1.61
CA ASP A 285 8.29 9.91 -2.13
C ASP A 285 9.20 9.37 -1.02
N GLU A 286 9.17 10.01 0.14
CA GLU A 286 9.98 9.65 1.30
C GLU A 286 9.20 9.86 2.60
N VAL A 287 9.39 8.95 3.56
CA VAL A 287 8.83 9.07 4.91
C VAL A 287 9.43 10.28 5.62
N THR A 288 8.57 11.04 6.30
CA THR A 288 9.00 12.16 7.16
C THR A 288 8.61 11.93 8.61
N TYR A 289 9.47 12.35 9.55
CA TYR A 289 9.19 12.44 10.99
C TYR A 289 9.29 13.89 11.41
N GLY A 290 8.23 14.44 12.02
CA GLY A 290 8.16 15.86 12.37
C GLY A 290 8.41 16.80 11.18
N GLY A 291 8.09 16.37 9.96
CA GLY A 291 8.38 17.09 8.71
C GLY A 291 9.80 16.95 8.17
N MET A 292 10.70 16.24 8.86
CA MET A 292 12.05 15.95 8.38
C MET A 292 12.10 14.60 7.66
N LYS A 293 12.70 14.58 6.46
CA LYS A 293 12.94 13.37 5.68
C LYS A 293 13.77 12.34 6.45
N LEU A 294 13.38 11.07 6.37
CA LEU A 294 14.06 9.99 7.09
C LEU A 294 15.55 9.87 6.71
N SER A 295 15.90 10.06 5.44
CA SER A 295 17.29 10.10 4.98
C SER A 295 18.12 11.18 5.68
N ASN A 296 17.56 12.39 5.84
CA ASN A 296 18.24 13.48 6.55
C ASN A 296 18.48 13.10 8.02
N ILE A 297 17.51 12.48 8.68
CA ILE A 297 17.63 12.03 10.08
C ILE A 297 18.76 11.00 10.21
N MET A 298 18.81 10.02 9.31
CA MET A 298 19.85 8.99 9.30
C MET A 298 21.25 9.58 9.04
N GLN A 299 21.36 10.58 8.16
CA GLN A 299 22.63 11.25 7.86
C GLN A 299 23.16 12.09 9.04
N MET A 300 22.28 12.70 9.84
CA MET A 300 22.67 13.49 10.99
C MET A 300 23.39 12.70 12.09
N SER A 301 23.30 11.35 12.08
CA SER A 301 23.99 10.46 13.04
C SER A 301 23.75 10.80 14.51
N ARG A 302 22.52 11.25 14.86
CA ARG A 302 22.13 11.68 16.22
C ARG A 302 21.35 10.61 17.01
N GLY A 303 21.49 9.35 16.59
CA GLY A 303 20.90 8.20 17.28
C GLY A 303 19.36 8.20 17.36
N VAL A 304 18.82 7.29 18.17
CA VAL A 304 17.38 7.12 18.36
C VAL A 304 16.77 8.28 19.15
N GLY A 305 17.55 8.99 19.95
CA GLY A 305 17.11 10.21 20.65
C GLY A 305 16.59 11.28 19.69
N SER A 306 17.21 11.43 18.51
CA SER A 306 16.73 12.36 17.48
C SER A 306 15.40 11.95 16.84
N VAL A 307 15.14 10.65 16.73
CA VAL A 307 13.86 10.12 16.24
C VAL A 307 12.75 10.36 17.27
N ILE A 308 13.03 10.08 18.56
CA ILE A 308 12.11 10.38 19.66
C ILE A 308 11.80 11.87 19.70
N SER A 309 12.81 12.72 19.54
CA SER A 309 12.67 14.18 19.46
C SER A 309 11.62 14.62 18.43
N LEU A 310 11.73 14.11 17.20
CA LEU A 310 10.85 14.48 16.09
C LEU A 310 9.45 13.86 16.21
N LEU A 311 9.34 12.61 16.66
CA LEU A 311 8.05 11.92 16.75
C LEU A 311 7.23 12.36 17.97
N TRP A 312 7.87 12.58 19.12
CA TRP A 312 7.15 12.86 20.37
C TRP A 312 6.98 14.36 20.59
N PHE A 313 7.98 15.16 20.23
CA PHE A 313 7.96 16.60 20.48
C PHE A 313 7.87 17.45 19.22
N LYS A 314 7.96 16.84 18.02
CA LYS A 314 7.94 17.56 16.72
C LYS A 314 8.97 18.69 16.63
N ARG A 315 10.10 18.53 17.33
CA ARG A 315 11.24 19.45 17.32
C ARG A 315 12.52 18.67 17.02
N ASN A 316 13.48 19.33 16.40
CA ASN A 316 14.85 18.83 16.28
C ASN A 316 15.64 19.35 17.48
N LEU A 317 15.61 18.59 18.59
CA LEU A 317 16.24 19.01 19.84
C LEU A 317 17.78 19.04 19.74
N PRO A 318 18.44 19.81 20.62
CA PRO A 318 19.89 19.78 20.78
C PRO A 318 20.43 18.35 20.98
N LEU A 319 21.69 18.14 20.61
CA LEU A 319 22.32 16.80 20.65
C LEU A 319 22.35 16.24 22.07
N GLU A 320 22.59 17.11 23.05
CA GLU A 320 22.70 16.81 24.47
C GLU A 320 21.36 16.28 25.01
N CYS A 321 20.24 16.81 24.50
CA CYS A 321 18.89 16.32 24.83
C CYS A 321 18.65 14.93 24.25
N CYS A 322 19.07 14.70 23.00
CA CYS A 322 18.98 13.40 22.35
C CYS A 322 19.81 12.34 23.11
N GLN A 323 21.04 12.70 23.47
CA GLN A 323 21.95 11.85 24.25
C GLN A 323 21.38 11.52 25.63
N PHE A 324 20.78 12.49 26.32
CA PHE A 324 20.18 12.25 27.63
C PHE A 324 18.98 11.31 27.57
N MET A 325 18.11 11.45 26.55
CA MET A 325 17.04 10.48 26.32
C MET A 325 17.61 9.07 26.11
N GLU A 326 18.70 8.91 25.34
CA GLU A 326 19.37 7.63 25.17
C GLU A 326 19.99 7.10 26.48
N MET A 327 20.55 7.97 27.31
CA MET A 327 21.03 7.59 28.65
C MET A 327 19.90 7.07 29.53
N ILE A 328 18.72 7.70 29.48
CA ILE A 328 17.52 7.21 30.17
C ILE A 328 17.14 5.81 29.63
N LEU A 329 17.14 5.61 28.31
CA LEU A 329 16.85 4.29 27.72
C LEU A 329 17.82 3.22 28.21
N MET A 330 19.11 3.53 28.29
CA MET A 330 20.14 2.60 28.78
C MET A 330 19.96 2.25 30.26
N VAL A 331 19.74 3.27 31.11
CA VAL A 331 19.63 3.11 32.56
C VAL A 331 18.36 2.36 32.96
N CYS A 332 17.26 2.58 32.22
CA CYS A 332 15.96 1.98 32.50
C CYS A 332 15.70 0.67 31.74
N ALA A 333 16.63 0.23 30.89
CA ALA A 333 16.48 -0.92 29.99
C ALA A 333 16.00 -2.19 30.70
N ASP A 334 16.61 -2.51 31.86
CA ASP A 334 16.23 -3.64 32.68
C ASP A 334 16.54 -3.43 34.17
N HIS A 335 15.90 -4.20 35.05
CA HIS A 335 16.22 -4.24 36.48
C HIS A 335 16.09 -5.65 37.07
N GLY A 336 16.35 -6.68 36.25
CA GLY A 336 16.31 -8.08 36.62
C GLY A 336 14.90 -8.68 36.66
N PRO A 337 14.81 -10.02 36.78
CA PRO A 337 13.58 -10.78 36.55
C PRO A 337 12.54 -10.69 37.69
N ALA A 338 12.90 -10.12 38.83
CA ALA A 338 12.08 -10.11 40.04
C ALA A 338 11.06 -8.96 40.09
N VAL A 339 11.17 -7.97 39.21
CA VAL A 339 10.20 -6.87 39.15
C VAL A 339 8.93 -7.32 38.41
N SER A 340 7.78 -6.73 38.77
CA SER A 340 6.46 -7.18 38.29
C SER A 340 6.39 -7.40 36.78
N GLY A 341 6.89 -6.45 35.98
CA GLY A 341 6.82 -6.57 34.52
C GLY A 341 7.69 -7.68 33.95
N ALA A 342 8.91 -7.84 34.45
CA ALA A 342 9.81 -8.90 34.01
C ALA A 342 9.27 -10.27 34.40
N HIS A 343 8.75 -10.41 35.62
CA HIS A 343 8.11 -11.63 36.09
C HIS A 343 6.94 -12.03 35.19
N ASN A 344 6.02 -11.11 34.91
CA ASN A 344 4.87 -11.39 34.04
C ASN A 344 5.30 -11.81 32.62
N ALA A 345 6.25 -11.09 32.01
CA ALA A 345 6.76 -11.43 30.69
C ALA A 345 7.42 -12.82 30.66
N ILE A 346 8.17 -13.17 31.71
CA ILE A 346 8.79 -14.49 31.87
C ILE A 346 7.73 -15.59 32.01
N VAL A 347 6.72 -15.39 32.88
CA VAL A 347 5.64 -16.37 33.07
C VAL A 347 4.85 -16.58 31.77
N CYS A 348 4.54 -15.51 31.05
CA CYS A 348 3.84 -15.57 29.76
C CYS A 348 4.68 -16.30 28.70
N ALA A 349 5.99 -16.00 28.61
CA ALA A 349 6.91 -16.68 27.69
C ALA A 349 7.02 -18.18 28.00
N ARG A 350 7.12 -18.55 29.28
CA ARG A 350 7.13 -19.95 29.74
C ARG A 350 5.82 -20.69 29.47
N ALA A 351 4.71 -19.96 29.32
CA ALA A 351 3.44 -20.53 28.85
C ALA A 351 3.38 -20.76 27.33
N GLY A 352 4.49 -20.56 26.62
CA GLY A 352 4.60 -20.83 25.17
C GLY A 352 4.15 -19.67 24.27
N LYS A 353 3.89 -18.49 24.84
CA LYS A 353 3.41 -17.31 24.08
C LYS A 353 4.53 -16.66 23.26
N ASP A 354 4.16 -15.93 22.22
CA ASP A 354 5.12 -15.20 21.38
C ASP A 354 5.69 -13.96 22.09
N VAL A 355 6.61 -13.26 21.41
CA VAL A 355 7.32 -12.10 21.98
C VAL A 355 6.38 -10.95 22.26
N VAL A 356 5.39 -10.69 21.41
CA VAL A 356 4.47 -9.55 21.55
C VAL A 356 3.53 -9.80 22.73
N ASP A 357 2.90 -10.98 22.79
CA ASP A 357 2.00 -11.33 23.89
C ASP A 357 2.73 -11.33 25.25
N SER A 358 3.97 -11.84 25.27
CA SER A 358 4.77 -11.86 26.49
C SER A 358 5.23 -10.47 26.91
N LEU A 359 5.65 -9.63 25.95
CA LEU A 359 6.01 -8.24 26.20
C LEU A 359 4.81 -7.45 26.75
N CYS A 360 3.65 -7.53 26.09
CA CYS A 360 2.42 -6.86 26.53
C CYS A 360 2.01 -7.28 27.94
N SER A 361 2.11 -8.58 28.27
CA SER A 361 1.82 -9.09 29.62
C SER A 361 2.70 -8.43 30.68
N GLY A 362 3.98 -8.20 30.39
CA GLY A 362 4.88 -7.46 31.26
C GLY A 362 4.58 -5.96 31.32
N LEU A 363 4.36 -5.32 30.18
CA LEU A 363 4.10 -3.89 30.06
C LEU A 363 2.80 -3.46 30.76
N LEU A 364 1.77 -4.30 30.78
CA LEU A 364 0.51 -4.04 31.50
C LEU A 364 0.68 -3.91 33.02
N THR A 365 1.83 -4.28 33.57
CA THR A 365 2.14 -4.04 34.99
C THR A 365 2.70 -2.64 35.26
N ILE A 366 3.13 -1.91 34.22
CA ILE A 366 3.70 -0.56 34.36
C ILE A 366 2.57 0.41 34.67
N GLY A 367 2.70 1.11 35.79
CA GLY A 367 1.68 1.99 36.36
C GLY A 367 2.12 2.57 37.71
N PRO A 368 1.18 2.98 38.59
CA PRO A 368 1.50 3.79 39.77
C PRO A 368 2.45 3.12 40.78
N ARG A 369 2.47 1.78 40.84
CA ARG A 369 3.34 1.02 41.77
C ARG A 369 4.62 0.48 41.13
N PHE A 370 4.68 0.40 39.80
CA PHE A 370 5.83 -0.11 39.06
C PHE A 370 6.08 0.79 37.84
N GLY A 371 7.15 1.57 37.86
CA GLY A 371 7.49 2.53 36.78
C GLY A 371 6.87 3.92 36.91
N GLY A 372 5.76 4.09 37.64
CA GLY A 372 5.09 5.40 37.80
C GLY A 372 5.81 6.41 38.72
N ALA A 373 6.96 6.06 39.28
CA ALA A 373 7.71 6.94 40.18
C ALA A 373 8.31 8.16 39.45
N LEU A 374 8.66 8.02 38.16
CA LEU A 374 9.24 9.12 37.36
C LEU A 374 8.25 10.26 37.20
N ASP A 375 7.04 9.96 36.70
CA ASP A 375 6.02 10.98 36.42
C ASP A 375 5.52 11.65 37.71
N ALA A 376 5.35 10.86 38.78
CA ALA A 376 4.95 11.38 40.08
C ALA A 376 6.01 12.28 40.73
N ALA A 377 7.30 11.90 40.63
CA ALA A 377 8.40 12.72 41.11
C ALA A 377 8.53 14.02 40.31
N ALA A 378 8.42 13.95 38.98
CA ALA A 378 8.49 15.14 38.11
C ALA A 378 7.40 16.13 38.49
N LYS A 379 6.14 15.70 38.54
CA LYS A 379 5.00 16.56 38.91
C LYS A 379 5.16 17.15 40.31
N SER A 380 5.61 16.36 41.28
CA SER A 380 5.73 16.82 42.67
C SER A 380 6.87 17.83 42.86
N PHE A 381 8.07 17.54 42.33
CA PHE A 381 9.22 18.44 42.44
C PHE A 381 9.00 19.74 41.66
N THR A 382 8.51 19.64 40.41
CA THR A 382 8.23 20.82 39.58
C THR A 382 7.21 21.74 40.25
N LYS A 383 6.10 21.20 40.76
CA LYS A 383 5.07 22.00 41.44
C LYS A 383 5.57 22.68 42.71
N ALA A 384 6.45 22.02 43.47
CA ALA A 384 7.03 22.61 44.67
C ALA A 384 8.06 23.70 44.33
N PHE A 385 8.88 23.46 43.30
CA PHE A 385 9.84 24.41 42.76
C PHE A 385 9.15 25.67 42.21
N ASP A 386 8.12 25.52 41.38
CA ASP A 386 7.39 26.64 40.76
C ASP A 386 6.67 27.53 41.79
N LYS A 387 6.34 26.95 42.95
CA LYS A 387 5.76 27.68 44.10
C LYS A 387 6.81 28.32 45.00
N ALA A 388 8.10 28.16 44.70
CA ALA A 388 9.22 28.59 45.53
C ALA A 388 9.13 28.08 46.99
N ILE A 389 8.62 26.85 47.19
CA ILE A 389 8.56 26.23 48.53
C ILE A 389 9.98 25.88 48.97
N ASP A 390 10.34 26.17 50.22
CA ASP A 390 11.62 25.70 50.78
C ASP A 390 11.65 24.16 50.90
N ALA A 391 12.81 23.55 50.64
CA ALA A 391 12.95 22.10 50.65
C ALA A 391 12.60 21.46 52.01
N ARG A 392 12.89 22.14 53.13
CA ARG A 392 12.54 21.65 54.47
C ARG A 392 11.04 21.74 54.69
N ASP A 393 10.39 22.80 54.23
CA ASP A 393 8.94 22.96 54.33
C ASP A 393 8.20 21.93 53.47
N TYR A 394 8.67 21.67 52.25
CA TYR A 394 8.14 20.61 51.39
C TYR A 394 8.21 19.23 52.07
N VAL A 395 9.37 18.89 52.66
CA VAL A 395 9.54 17.62 53.40
C VAL A 395 8.58 17.53 54.60
N ASN A 396 8.34 18.65 55.29
CA ASN A 396 7.42 18.71 56.41
C ASN A 396 5.95 18.60 55.96
N GLU A 397 5.59 19.20 54.83
CA GLU A 397 4.26 19.10 54.22
C GLU A 397 3.92 17.65 53.84
N MET A 398 4.85 16.96 53.16
CA MET A 398 4.67 15.55 52.77
C MET A 398 4.53 14.65 54.00
N LYS A 399 5.34 14.90 55.05
CA LYS A 399 5.20 14.20 56.33
C LYS A 399 3.83 14.45 56.98
N LYS A 400 3.32 15.69 56.95
CA LYS A 400 2.00 16.04 57.51
C LYS A 400 0.86 15.35 56.78
N LYS A 401 1.01 15.14 55.47
CA LYS A 401 0.06 14.39 54.62
C LYS A 401 0.18 12.87 54.76
N ASN A 402 1.18 12.39 55.50
CA ASN A 402 1.54 10.97 55.59
C ASN A 402 1.86 10.35 54.20
N GLU A 403 2.48 11.15 53.33
CA GLU A 403 2.89 10.77 51.98
C GLU A 403 4.42 10.65 51.91
N LEU A 404 4.91 9.59 51.26
CA LEU A 404 6.33 9.46 50.96
C LEU A 404 6.68 10.36 49.76
N ILE A 405 7.89 10.92 49.78
CA ILE A 405 8.39 11.73 48.67
C ILE A 405 8.81 10.80 47.54
N MET A 406 8.09 10.86 46.42
CA MET A 406 8.41 10.07 45.24
C MET A 406 9.79 10.48 44.70
N GLY A 407 10.60 9.48 44.33
CA GLY A 407 11.98 9.70 43.91
C GLY A 407 13.00 9.76 45.04
N ILE A 408 12.59 9.68 46.31
CA ILE A 408 13.50 9.64 47.47
C ILE A 408 13.46 8.25 48.12
N GLY A 409 14.65 7.72 48.41
CA GLY A 409 14.85 6.48 49.14
C GLY A 409 15.38 5.33 48.30
N HIS A 410 16.26 4.55 48.91
CA HIS A 410 16.83 3.35 48.32
C HIS A 410 16.93 2.22 49.36
N ARG A 411 16.79 0.95 48.92
CA ARG A 411 16.88 -0.24 49.78
C ARG A 411 18.30 -0.47 50.35
N ILE A 412 19.32 -0.43 49.49
CA ILE A 412 20.72 -0.72 49.83
C ILE A 412 21.64 0.52 49.82
N LYS A 413 21.57 1.33 48.75
CA LYS A 413 22.38 2.55 48.57
C LYS A 413 22.07 3.61 49.62
N SER A 414 23.06 4.45 49.90
CA SER A 414 23.03 5.50 50.92
C SER A 414 23.99 6.63 50.59
N LYS A 415 24.03 7.69 51.40
CA LYS A 415 25.01 8.79 51.26
C LYS A 415 26.46 8.30 51.12
N HIS A 416 26.82 7.23 51.84
CA HIS A 416 28.18 6.67 51.84
C HIS A 416 28.41 5.61 50.76
N ASN A 417 27.35 5.12 50.12
CA ASN A 417 27.39 4.15 49.02
C ASN A 417 26.39 4.61 47.95
N PRO A 418 26.75 5.61 47.14
CA PRO A 418 25.84 6.23 46.18
C PRO A 418 25.46 5.29 45.03
N ASP A 419 24.31 5.56 44.41
CA ASP A 419 23.89 4.89 43.18
C ASP A 419 24.65 5.50 41.99
N LYS A 420 25.48 4.69 41.33
CA LYS A 420 26.28 5.12 40.17
C LYS A 420 25.43 5.61 38.99
N ARG A 421 24.20 5.09 38.83
CA ARG A 421 23.28 5.55 37.79
C ARG A 421 22.87 7.00 38.02
N VAL A 422 22.55 7.32 39.28
CA VAL A 422 22.21 8.70 39.71
C VAL A 422 23.41 9.61 39.55
N GLU A 423 24.62 9.19 39.94
CA GLU A 423 25.83 10.02 39.78
C GLU A 423 26.10 10.41 38.32
N ILE A 424 25.97 9.45 37.40
CA ILE A 424 26.21 9.67 35.96
C ILE A 424 25.16 10.62 35.37
N LEU A 425 23.87 10.36 35.61
CA LEU A 425 22.77 11.18 35.08
C LEU A 425 22.78 12.58 35.68
N LYS A 426 22.99 12.70 36.99
CA LYS A 426 23.10 13.98 37.68
C LYS A 426 24.23 14.82 37.11
N LYS A 427 25.42 14.23 36.94
CA LYS A 427 26.56 14.94 36.36
C LYS A 427 26.24 15.46 34.96
N PHE A 428 25.71 14.59 34.09
CA PHE A 428 25.33 14.99 32.74
C PHE A 428 24.32 16.16 32.75
N ALA A 429 23.28 16.06 33.58
CA ALA A 429 22.25 17.10 33.64
C ALA A 429 22.79 18.44 34.15
N LEU A 430 23.65 18.43 35.17
CA LEU A 430 24.28 19.65 35.69
C LEU A 430 25.22 20.26 34.63
N ASP A 431 26.09 19.46 34.00
CA ASP A 431 27.05 19.94 33.01
C ASP A 431 26.37 20.60 31.79
N ASN A 432 25.11 20.27 31.49
CA ASN A 432 24.38 20.77 30.32
C ASN A 432 23.27 21.80 30.64
N TRP A 433 22.61 21.71 31.80
CA TRP A 433 21.40 22.50 32.10
C TRP A 433 21.39 23.17 33.48
N SER A 434 22.48 23.15 34.25
CA SER A 434 22.56 24.00 35.45
C SER A 434 22.78 25.47 35.06
N SER A 435 22.07 26.37 35.71
CA SER A 435 22.36 27.82 35.76
C SER A 435 23.64 28.07 36.59
N GLU A 436 24.17 29.30 36.56
CA GLU A 436 25.31 29.71 37.41
C GLU A 436 25.06 29.40 38.90
N ASP A 437 23.80 29.46 39.34
CA ASP A 437 23.34 28.83 40.57
C ASP A 437 22.61 27.50 40.25
N PRO A 438 23.19 26.33 40.58
CA PRO A 438 22.53 25.03 40.47
C PRO A 438 21.20 24.95 41.22
N GLN A 439 20.95 25.87 42.16
CA GLN A 439 19.73 25.94 42.96
C GLN A 439 18.52 26.53 42.21
N GLU A 440 18.71 27.09 41.01
CA GLU A 440 17.63 27.56 40.12
C GLU A 440 17.24 26.49 39.07
N SER A 441 17.02 25.26 39.53
CA SER A 441 16.58 24.13 38.70
C SER A 441 15.73 23.14 39.50
N VAL A 442 14.91 22.36 38.81
CA VAL A 442 14.09 21.32 39.45
C VAL A 442 14.98 20.24 40.05
N LEU A 443 16.07 19.87 39.37
CA LEU A 443 17.10 18.98 39.91
C LEU A 443 17.78 19.57 41.15
N GLY A 444 18.10 20.87 41.13
CA GLY A 444 18.64 21.59 42.28
C GLY A 444 17.73 21.54 43.50
N PHE A 445 16.42 21.76 43.29
CA PHE A 445 15.42 21.60 44.34
C PHE A 445 15.37 20.15 44.88
N ALA A 446 15.36 19.15 44.01
CA ALA A 446 15.37 17.74 44.41
C ALA A 446 16.62 17.38 45.25
N LEU A 447 17.79 17.95 44.93
CA LEU A 447 19.02 17.76 45.70
C LEU A 447 18.94 18.41 47.10
N LYS A 448 18.31 19.59 47.24
CA LYS A 448 18.04 20.17 48.57
C LYS A 448 17.09 19.30 49.40
N VAL A 449 16.08 18.71 48.76
CA VAL A 449 15.17 17.75 49.42
C VAL A 449 15.95 16.51 49.88
N GLU A 450 16.89 16.02 49.08
CA GLU A 450 17.82 14.95 49.47
C GLU A 450 18.66 15.36 50.69
N GLU A 451 19.26 16.54 50.71
CA GLU A 451 20.05 17.03 51.86
C GLU A 451 19.24 17.00 53.17
N VAL A 452 17.98 17.44 53.13
CA VAL A 452 17.09 17.41 54.29
C VAL A 452 16.74 15.97 54.69
N THR A 453 16.44 15.10 53.74
CA THR A 453 15.95 13.74 54.02
C THR A 453 17.05 12.80 54.52
N ILE A 454 18.27 12.94 54.04
CA ILE A 454 19.44 12.16 54.49
C ILE A 454 19.75 12.42 55.98
N THR A 455 19.48 13.62 56.50
CA THR A 455 19.64 13.90 57.95
C THR A 455 18.73 13.03 58.82
N LYS A 456 17.61 12.55 58.27
CA LYS A 456 16.68 11.64 58.97
C LYS A 456 17.15 10.20 58.89
N LYS A 457 17.59 9.75 57.71
CA LYS A 457 18.13 8.40 57.51
C LYS A 457 19.03 8.36 56.27
N ALA A 458 20.21 7.76 56.41
CA ALA A 458 21.26 7.80 55.39
C ALA A 458 20.89 7.16 54.03
N ASN A 459 19.86 6.30 53.97
CA ASN A 459 19.38 5.66 52.74
C ASN A 459 18.22 6.43 52.06
N LEU A 460 17.80 7.58 52.59
CA LEU A 460 16.84 8.49 51.96
C LEU A 460 17.54 9.41 50.96
N ILE A 461 18.24 8.80 50.00
CA ILE A 461 18.93 9.50 48.90
C ILE A 461 17.99 9.70 47.71
N LEU A 462 18.31 10.63 46.81
CA LEU A 462 17.64 10.77 45.52
C LEU A 462 17.89 9.50 44.69
N ASN A 463 16.83 8.79 44.32
CA ASN A 463 16.94 7.58 43.52
C ASN A 463 16.98 7.89 42.02
N VAL A 464 17.20 6.86 41.20
CA VAL A 464 17.32 7.02 39.75
C VAL A 464 16.05 7.59 39.12
N ASP A 465 14.86 7.19 39.58
CA ASP A 465 13.58 7.67 39.06
C ASP A 465 13.40 9.17 39.35
N GLY A 466 13.71 9.61 40.57
CA GLY A 466 13.65 11.02 40.97
C GLY A 466 14.68 11.89 40.25
N CYS A 467 15.89 11.36 40.04
CA CYS A 467 16.93 12.05 39.29
C CYS A 467 16.56 12.23 37.82
N ILE A 468 16.07 11.18 37.14
CA ILE A 468 15.58 11.27 35.76
C ILE A 468 14.43 12.26 35.67
N ALA A 469 13.45 12.15 36.58
CA ALA A 469 12.29 13.01 36.59
C ALA A 469 12.63 14.51 36.66
N ALA A 470 13.46 14.90 37.63
CA ALA A 470 13.85 16.29 37.81
C ALA A 470 14.73 16.80 36.66
N ALA A 471 15.74 16.01 36.25
CA ALA A 471 16.64 16.38 35.16
C ALA A 471 15.95 16.46 33.79
N PHE A 472 14.93 15.62 33.55
CA PHE A 472 14.17 15.66 32.30
C PHE A 472 13.29 16.92 32.20
N VAL A 473 12.72 17.37 33.32
CA VAL A 473 12.01 18.66 33.35
C VAL A 473 12.97 19.81 33.06
N ASP A 474 14.15 19.80 33.66
CA ASP A 474 15.19 20.80 33.37
C ASP A 474 15.62 20.76 31.90
N MET A 475 15.80 19.57 31.31
CA MET A 475 16.08 19.42 29.88
C MET A 475 15.00 20.10 29.04
N LEU A 476 13.71 19.79 29.27
CA LEU A 476 12.62 20.40 28.50
C LEU A 476 12.61 21.93 28.65
N ARG A 477 12.67 22.44 29.88
CA ARG A 477 12.58 23.88 30.16
C ARG A 477 13.80 24.68 29.68
N LYS A 478 14.98 24.06 29.64
CA LYS A 478 16.25 24.75 29.35
C LYS A 478 16.87 24.43 27.98
N CYS A 479 16.32 23.48 27.23
CA CYS A 479 16.80 23.18 25.86
C CYS A 479 16.51 24.29 24.83
N GLY A 480 15.70 25.29 25.18
CA GLY A 480 15.35 26.42 24.31
C GLY A 480 14.34 26.09 23.20
N ALA A 481 13.79 24.88 23.17
CA ALA A 481 12.87 24.44 22.12
C ALA A 481 11.38 24.56 22.48
N PHE A 482 11.06 24.82 23.75
CA PHE A 482 9.69 24.78 24.29
C PHE A 482 9.39 25.96 25.22
N THR A 483 8.13 26.36 25.28
CA THR A 483 7.65 27.23 26.37
C THR A 483 7.43 26.44 27.65
N VAL A 484 7.26 27.13 28.78
CA VAL A 484 6.96 26.47 30.07
C VAL A 484 5.65 25.70 29.99
N GLU A 485 4.64 26.26 29.32
CA GLU A 485 3.35 25.62 29.12
C GLU A 485 3.44 24.35 28.27
N GLU A 486 4.24 24.36 27.18
CA GLU A 486 4.51 23.16 26.39
C GLU A 486 5.22 22.09 27.23
N CYS A 487 6.20 22.48 28.05
CA CYS A 487 6.90 21.56 28.96
C CYS A 487 5.95 20.88 29.94
N ASP A 488 5.11 21.67 30.60
CA ASP A 488 4.14 21.17 31.57
C ASP A 488 3.12 20.24 30.90
N GLN A 489 2.66 20.57 29.68
CA GLN A 489 1.80 19.67 28.90
C GLN A 489 2.47 18.33 28.58
N PHE A 490 3.76 18.30 28.23
CA PHE A 490 4.46 17.04 27.99
C PHE A 490 4.56 16.17 29.24
N VAL A 491 4.88 16.77 30.39
CA VAL A 491 4.92 16.07 31.68
C VAL A 491 3.53 15.56 32.05
N ASP A 492 2.50 16.38 31.91
CA ASP A 492 1.12 15.97 32.23
C ASP A 492 0.59 14.86 31.31
N SER A 493 1.01 14.87 30.04
CA SER A 493 0.69 13.82 29.06
C SER A 493 1.41 12.50 29.31
N GLY A 494 2.31 12.42 30.29
CA GLY A 494 3.00 11.19 30.69
C GLY A 494 4.15 10.80 29.78
N CYS A 495 4.85 11.76 29.16
CA CYS A 495 5.99 11.49 28.28
C CYS A 495 7.10 10.68 28.98
N LEU A 496 7.32 10.90 30.29
CA LEU A 496 8.27 10.15 31.12
C LEU A 496 7.87 8.69 31.30
N ASN A 497 6.57 8.41 31.47
CA ASN A 497 6.07 7.03 31.46
C ASN A 497 6.31 6.38 30.10
N GLY A 498 6.09 7.14 29.01
CA GLY A 498 6.43 6.69 27.65
C GLY A 498 7.90 6.29 27.52
N LEU A 499 8.84 7.12 27.99
CA LEU A 499 10.27 6.81 27.99
C LEU A 499 10.59 5.57 28.82
N PHE A 500 10.00 5.43 30.02
CA PHE A 500 10.20 4.26 30.86
C PHE A 500 9.69 2.98 30.19
N VAL A 501 8.49 3.03 29.57
CA VAL A 501 7.91 1.91 28.82
C VAL A 501 8.81 1.52 27.64
N LEU A 502 9.26 2.50 26.86
CA LEU A 502 10.15 2.28 25.71
C LEU A 502 11.47 1.63 26.17
N ALA A 503 12.09 2.18 27.21
CA ALA A 503 13.32 1.65 27.78
C ALA A 503 13.13 0.21 28.30
N ARG A 504 12.14 0.00 29.17
CA ARG A 504 11.91 -1.29 29.83
C ARG A 504 11.51 -2.38 28.85
N SER A 505 10.92 -2.04 27.72
CA SER A 505 10.62 -2.98 26.64
C SER A 505 11.87 -3.73 26.16
N ILE A 506 13.04 -3.10 26.19
CA ILE A 506 14.32 -3.72 25.80
C ILE A 506 14.63 -4.93 26.70
N GLY A 507 14.60 -4.73 28.03
CA GLY A 507 14.84 -5.79 29.01
C GLY A 507 13.77 -6.87 29.01
N LEU A 508 12.50 -6.50 28.85
CA LEU A 508 11.39 -7.46 28.78
C LEU A 508 11.52 -8.38 27.56
N ILE A 509 11.81 -7.83 26.38
CA ILE A 509 12.09 -8.63 25.19
C ILE A 509 13.31 -9.53 25.46
N GLY A 510 14.36 -9.00 26.09
CA GLY A 510 15.53 -9.77 26.51
C GLY A 510 15.18 -10.98 27.38
N HIS A 511 14.34 -10.80 28.40
CA HIS A 511 13.86 -11.88 29.25
C HIS A 511 13.02 -12.90 28.50
N VAL A 512 12.11 -12.48 27.62
CA VAL A 512 11.29 -13.40 26.82
C VAL A 512 12.16 -14.27 25.91
N LEU A 513 13.12 -13.66 25.21
CA LEU A 513 14.07 -14.38 24.36
C LEU A 513 14.97 -15.31 25.17
N ASP A 514 15.36 -14.89 26.38
CA ASP A 514 16.13 -15.72 27.30
C ASP A 514 15.35 -16.96 27.74
N GLN A 515 14.08 -16.84 28.16
CA GLN A 515 13.25 -17.99 28.53
C GLN A 515 13.05 -18.98 27.39
N LYS A 516 12.90 -18.47 26.15
CA LYS A 516 12.83 -19.30 24.94
C LYS A 516 14.14 -20.03 24.69
N ARG A 517 15.27 -19.34 24.77
CA ARG A 517 16.61 -19.95 24.61
C ARG A 517 16.90 -21.01 25.68
N LEU A 518 16.45 -20.78 26.90
CA LEU A 518 16.59 -21.71 28.02
C LEU A 518 15.58 -22.87 27.98
N ASN A 519 14.67 -22.92 26.98
CA ASN A 519 13.60 -23.92 26.86
C ASN A 519 12.85 -24.15 28.18
N GLN A 520 12.52 -23.08 28.89
CA GLN A 520 11.94 -23.17 30.23
C GLN A 520 10.49 -23.73 30.17
N PRO A 521 10.14 -24.69 31.03
CA PRO A 521 8.80 -25.30 31.03
C PRO A 521 7.74 -24.35 31.60
N LEU A 522 6.47 -24.68 31.41
CA LEU A 522 5.32 -23.95 31.98
C LEU A 522 5.53 -23.66 33.48
N TYR A 523 5.26 -22.41 33.88
CA TYR A 523 5.32 -22.00 35.27
C TYR A 523 3.98 -22.23 35.98
N ARG A 524 4.02 -22.80 37.19
CA ARG A 524 2.90 -22.90 38.13
C ARG A 524 3.38 -22.44 39.50
N HIS A 525 2.67 -21.50 40.11
CA HIS A 525 3.06 -20.93 41.40
C HIS A 525 2.96 -21.98 42.53
N PRO A 526 3.95 -22.09 43.44
CA PRO A 526 3.93 -23.07 44.52
C PRO A 526 2.79 -22.81 45.52
N PHE A 527 2.08 -23.86 45.93
CA PHE A 527 0.99 -23.74 46.90
C PHE A 527 1.47 -23.31 48.29
N THR A 528 2.72 -23.60 48.65
CA THR A 528 3.31 -23.18 49.93
C THR A 528 3.51 -21.68 50.05
N ASP A 529 3.45 -20.94 48.94
CA ASP A 529 3.58 -19.47 48.89
C ASP A 529 2.20 -18.77 48.85
N ILE A 530 1.10 -19.55 48.93
CA ILE A 530 -0.27 -19.04 48.90
C ILE A 530 -0.96 -19.31 50.25
N ALA A 531 -1.39 -18.24 50.93
CA ALA A 531 -2.25 -18.36 52.09
C ALA A 531 -3.71 -18.54 51.66
N TYR A 532 -4.22 -19.78 51.72
CA TYR A 532 -5.63 -20.08 51.49
C TYR A 532 -6.44 -19.80 52.77
N ILE A 533 -7.27 -18.76 52.74
CA ILE A 533 -8.18 -18.41 53.84
C ILE A 533 -9.57 -18.91 53.44
N GLU A 534 -10.03 -20.00 54.07
CA GLU A 534 -11.38 -20.51 53.88
C GLU A 534 -12.32 -19.92 54.94
N ASP A 535 -13.49 -19.39 54.53
CA ASP A 535 -14.51 -18.83 55.43
C ASP A 535 -15.24 -19.89 56.28
N ARG A 536 -14.89 -21.18 56.15
CA ARG A 536 -15.41 -22.27 56.97
C ARG A 536 -14.29 -23.21 57.41
N PRO A 537 -14.26 -23.66 58.67
CA PRO A 537 -13.33 -24.69 59.08
C PRO A 537 -13.61 -25.99 58.29
N PRO A 538 -12.58 -26.69 57.79
CA PRO A 538 -12.78 -27.97 57.12
C PRO A 538 -13.47 -28.93 58.09
N THR A 539 -14.58 -29.51 57.66
CA THR A 539 -15.26 -30.58 58.38
C THR A 539 -14.26 -31.73 58.52
N ARG A 540 -13.88 -32.07 59.76
CA ARG A 540 -13.09 -33.27 60.05
C ARG A 540 -13.83 -34.47 59.44
N VAL A 541 -13.31 -35.01 58.35
CA VAL A 541 -13.68 -36.35 57.89
C VAL A 541 -13.12 -37.32 58.92
N SER A 542 -14.01 -37.84 59.77
CA SER A 542 -13.72 -38.91 60.71
C SER A 542 -13.41 -40.20 59.96
N GLY A 543 -12.22 -40.75 60.18
CA GLY A 543 -11.96 -42.19 60.16
C GLY A 543 -12.14 -42.92 58.83
N ALA A 544 -11.03 -43.16 58.13
CA ALA A 544 -10.83 -44.42 57.43
C ALA A 544 -9.37 -44.83 57.60
N ALA A 545 -9.19 -46.02 58.18
CA ALA A 545 -7.91 -46.62 58.50
C ALA A 545 -7.02 -46.76 57.25
N THR A 546 -5.71 -46.60 57.49
CA THR A 546 -4.64 -47.12 56.65
C THR A 546 -4.85 -48.60 56.34
N PRO A 547 -4.39 -49.06 55.17
CA PRO A 547 -3.31 -50.02 55.23
C PRO A 547 -2.19 -49.79 54.20
N ASN A 548 -0.98 -49.81 54.77
CA ASN A 548 0.28 -50.37 54.28
C ASN A 548 0.82 -50.04 52.88
N LEU A 549 1.98 -49.36 52.96
CA LEU A 549 3.11 -49.43 52.04
C LEU A 549 3.54 -50.88 51.74
N ALA A 550 3.71 -51.18 50.46
CA ALA A 550 4.79 -51.96 49.87
C ALA A 550 5.04 -51.42 48.46
#